data_AF-A0A2H3KTB9-F1
#
_entry.id   AF-A0A2H3KTB9-F1
#
_cell.length_a   1.000
_cell.length_b   1.000
_cell.length_c   1.000
_cell.angle_alpha   90.00
_cell.angle_beta   90.00
_cell.angle_gamma   90.00
#
_symmetry.space_group_name_H-M   'P 1'
#
loop_
_entity.id
_entity.type
_entity.pdbx_description
1 polymer ?
#
loop_
_entity_poly.entity_id
_entity_poly.type
_entity_poly.pdbx_seq_one_letter_code
_entity_poly.pdbx_strand_id
1 'polypeptide(L)'
;MGSWTELDAIYPPGRLSPAAALVTALGHLAGAHSLYVNGQVAPFWPKGLASDRELRARVEHYLTEVSCAQFLDEARQLLSLHQKQLVAAALRQAAQANGTQEALVAQLISGLGLDPAQPDPSPEVLQRGWEAFAQ
;
A
#
# COMPACT_ATOMS: atom_id res chain seq x y z
N MET A 1 16.09 -3.49 -15.10
CA MET A 1 16.18 -3.12 -13.68
C MET A 1 15.69 -1.69 -13.59
N GLY A 2 14.37 -1.51 -13.47
CA GLY A 2 13.76 -0.19 -13.21
C GLY A 2 13.98 0.16 -11.76
N SER A 3 14.18 1.44 -11.48
CA SER A 3 14.69 1.94 -10.21
C SER A 3 13.63 2.83 -9.60
N TRP A 4 12.77 2.27 -8.74
CA TRP A 4 11.71 2.81 -7.86
C TRP A 4 11.72 4.30 -7.44
N THR A 5 12.80 5.03 -7.72
CA THR A 5 13.02 6.47 -7.59
C THR A 5 12.03 7.31 -8.43
N GLU A 6 11.45 6.80 -9.53
CA GLU A 6 10.58 7.62 -10.40
C GLU A 6 9.17 7.82 -9.83
N LEU A 7 8.66 6.91 -8.99
CA LEU A 7 7.42 7.14 -8.23
C LEU A 7 7.58 7.99 -6.98
N ASP A 8 8.81 8.26 -6.55
CA ASP A 8 9.11 9.22 -5.48
C ASP A 8 9.41 10.60 -6.08
N ALA A 9 8.67 10.97 -7.14
CA ALA A 9 8.67 12.29 -7.73
C ALA A 9 8.33 13.35 -6.66
N ILE A 10 9.37 13.85 -5.99
CA ILE A 10 9.40 14.94 -5.00
C ILE A 10 8.05 15.12 -4.29
N TYR A 11 7.60 14.09 -3.57
CA TYR A 11 6.51 14.27 -2.62
C TYR A 11 7.05 15.10 -1.45
N PRO A 12 6.32 16.11 -0.96
CA PRO A 12 6.76 16.86 0.21
C PRO A 12 7.01 15.88 1.36
N PRO A 13 8.09 16.07 2.14
CA PRO A 13 8.35 15.25 3.31
C PRO A 13 7.09 15.16 4.18
N GLY A 14 6.72 13.94 4.58
CA GLY A 14 5.54 13.68 5.39
C GLY A 14 4.21 13.50 4.63
N ARG A 15 4.18 13.61 3.29
CA ARG A 15 2.98 13.21 2.51
C ARG A 15 2.97 11.72 2.18
N LEU A 16 1.76 11.17 2.11
CA LEU A 16 1.51 9.82 1.63
C LEU A 16 1.96 9.66 0.16
N SER A 17 3.03 8.90 -0.06
CA SER A 17 3.40 8.45 -1.41
C SER A 17 2.65 7.16 -1.77
N PRO A 18 2.55 6.82 -3.07
CA PRO A 18 1.89 5.58 -3.49
C PRO A 18 2.52 4.32 -2.87
N ALA A 19 3.86 4.27 -2.79
CA ALA A 19 4.58 3.18 -2.15
C ALA A 19 4.28 3.10 -0.64
N ALA A 20 4.25 4.24 0.05
CA ALA A 20 3.87 4.28 1.46
C ALA A 20 2.43 3.81 1.67
N ALA A 21 1.50 4.24 0.81
CA ALA A 21 0.10 3.82 0.88
C ALA A 21 -0.08 2.31 0.71
N LEU A 22 0.64 1.72 -0.25
CA LEU A 22 0.63 0.28 -0.48
C LEU A 22 1.10 -0.48 0.78
N VAL A 23 2.26 -0.12 1.32
CA VAL A 23 2.84 -0.83 2.46
C VAL A 23 2.01 -0.61 3.72
N THR A 24 1.54 0.61 3.98
CA THR A 24 0.66 0.91 5.12
C THR A 24 -0.65 0.13 5.03
N ALA A 25 -1.27 0.04 3.85
CA ALA A 25 -2.49 -0.76 3.67
C ALA A 25 -2.25 -2.24 3.97
N LEU A 26 -1.12 -2.80 3.53
CA LEU A 26 -0.72 -4.18 3.85
C LEU A 26 -0.43 -4.35 5.35
N GLY A 27 0.15 -3.35 5.99
CA GLY A 27 0.33 -3.31 7.45
C GLY A 27 -1.01 -3.36 8.19
N HIS A 28 -1.98 -2.53 7.81
CA HIS A 28 -3.32 -2.57 8.39
C HIS A 28 -4.03 -3.90 8.13
N LEU A 29 -3.89 -4.48 6.94
CA LEU A 29 -4.42 -5.82 6.64
C LEU A 29 -3.81 -6.90 7.55
N ALA A 30 -2.52 -6.78 7.87
CA ALA A 30 -1.81 -7.66 8.79
C ALA A 30 -2.05 -7.33 10.28
N GLY A 31 -2.81 -6.28 10.61
CA GLY A 31 -3.02 -5.82 11.98
C GLY A 31 -1.77 -5.18 12.62
N ALA A 32 -0.84 -4.70 11.80
CA ALA A 32 0.40 -4.09 12.25
C ALA A 32 0.18 -2.67 12.78
N HIS A 33 0.92 -2.34 13.84
CA HIS A 33 0.98 -1.00 14.45
C HIS A 33 2.40 -0.41 14.38
N SER A 34 3.32 -1.12 13.73
CA SER A 34 4.68 -0.70 13.44
C SER A 34 5.18 -1.49 12.23
N LEU A 35 6.09 -0.89 11.48
CA LEU A 35 6.87 -1.52 10.43
C LEU A 35 7.82 -2.58 10.98
N TYR A 36 8.20 -2.48 12.26
CA TYR A 36 9.22 -3.33 12.85
C TYR A 36 8.61 -4.41 13.76
N VAL A 37 9.02 -5.65 13.53
CA VAL A 37 8.74 -6.80 14.41
C VAL A 37 10.09 -7.35 14.86
N ASN A 38 10.35 -7.34 16.16
CA ASN A 38 11.63 -7.79 16.75
C ASN A 38 12.86 -7.12 16.12
N GLY A 39 12.77 -5.83 15.78
CA GLY A 39 13.86 -5.06 15.15
C GLY A 39 14.10 -5.35 13.66
N GLN A 40 13.25 -6.16 13.03
CA GLN A 40 13.30 -6.45 11.60
C GLN A 40 12.08 -5.86 10.88
N VAL A 41 12.23 -5.55 9.59
CA VAL A 41 11.11 -5.12 8.75
C VAL A 41 10.07 -6.24 8.68
N ALA A 42 8.82 -5.90 8.93
CA ALA A 42 7.72 -6.83 9.00
C ALA A 42 7.50 -7.58 7.66
N PRO A 43 7.00 -8.84 7.73
CA PRO A 43 6.89 -9.70 6.55
C PRO A 43 5.82 -9.26 5.54
N PHE A 44 4.96 -8.31 5.91
CA PHE A 44 4.00 -7.70 4.97
C PHE A 44 4.68 -6.75 3.97
N TRP A 45 5.96 -6.42 4.16
CA TRP A 45 6.71 -5.60 3.20
C TRP A 45 6.83 -6.34 1.84
N PRO A 46 6.38 -5.72 0.73
CA PRO A 46 6.46 -6.35 -0.58
C PRO A 46 7.90 -6.71 -0.97
N LYS A 47 8.10 -7.94 -1.45
CA LYS A 47 9.40 -8.36 -1.98
C LYS A 47 9.71 -7.55 -3.24
N GLY A 48 10.92 -6.99 -3.30
CA GLY A 48 11.38 -6.19 -4.44
C GLY A 48 11.13 -4.69 -4.32
N LEU A 49 10.29 -4.24 -3.38
CA LEU A 49 10.14 -2.82 -3.07
C LEU A 49 11.38 -2.32 -2.32
N ALA A 50 12.07 -1.34 -2.89
CA ALA A 50 13.19 -0.69 -2.26
C ALA A 50 12.78 -0.15 -0.89
N SER A 51 13.62 -0.40 0.11
CA SER A 51 13.31 -0.09 1.50
C SER A 51 14.25 1.00 1.98
N ASP A 52 14.16 2.15 1.34
CA ASP A 52 14.93 3.33 1.69
C ASP A 52 14.45 3.93 3.03
N ARG A 53 15.29 4.78 3.60
CA ARG A 53 15.05 5.35 4.93
C ARG A 53 13.79 6.21 4.99
N GLU A 54 13.48 6.94 3.92
CA GLU A 54 12.35 7.86 3.90
C GLU A 54 11.03 7.11 3.77
N LEU A 55 10.94 6.14 2.86
CA LEU A 55 9.76 5.29 2.74
C LEU A 55 9.47 4.55 4.05
N ARG A 56 10.50 4.01 4.72
CA ARG A 56 10.35 3.37 6.04
C ARG A 56 9.81 4.34 7.08
N ALA A 57 10.34 5.56 7.13
CA ALA A 57 9.89 6.57 8.08
C ALA A 57 8.43 6.97 7.84
N ARG A 58 8.01 7.14 6.57
CA ARG A 58 6.61 7.42 6.21
C ARG A 58 5.70 6.28 6.63
N VAL A 59 6.04 5.04 6.29
CA VAL A 59 5.24 3.86 6.66
C VAL A 59 5.13 3.72 8.19
N GLU A 60 6.24 3.89 8.93
CA GLU A 60 6.21 3.83 10.39
C GLU A 60 5.29 4.90 10.97
N HIS A 61 5.37 6.14 10.49
CA HIS A 61 4.49 7.23 10.93
C HIS A 61 3.01 6.88 10.69
N TYR A 62 2.65 6.39 9.50
CA TYR A 62 1.26 6.04 9.20
C TYR A 62 0.76 4.83 10.00
N LEU A 63 1.63 3.90 10.41
CA LEU A 63 1.23 2.76 11.22
C LEU A 63 1.14 3.08 12.72
N THR A 64 1.90 4.07 13.21
CA THR A 64 2.03 4.39 14.65
C THR A 64 1.23 5.62 15.07
N GLU A 65 1.22 6.67 14.25
CA GLU A 65 0.71 8.00 14.62
C GLU A 65 -0.58 8.40 13.90
N VAL A 66 -0.85 7.82 12.72
CA VAL A 66 -2.03 8.12 11.92
C VAL A 66 -3.08 7.02 12.10
N SER A 67 -4.32 7.41 12.38
CA SER A 67 -5.41 6.41 12.46
C SER A 67 -5.69 5.82 11.07
N CYS A 68 -6.10 4.55 11.02
CA CYS A 68 -6.47 3.89 9.76
C CYS A 68 -7.54 4.69 8.97
N ALA A 69 -8.49 5.33 9.65
CA ALA A 69 -9.50 6.17 9.01
C ALA A 69 -8.90 7.42 8.34
N GLN A 70 -7.97 8.11 9.01
CA GLN A 70 -7.26 9.27 8.44
C GLN A 70 -6.38 8.85 7.26
N PHE A 71 -5.63 7.76 7.41
CA PHE A 71 -4.84 7.17 6.32
C PHE A 71 -5.71 6.90 5.08
N LEU A 72 -6.86 6.26 5.26
CA LEU A 72 -7.76 5.93 4.15
C LEU A 72 -8.34 7.18 3.48
N ASP A 73 -8.67 8.22 4.24
CA ASP A 73 -9.13 9.49 3.68
C ASP A 73 -8.02 10.19 2.86
N GLU A 74 -6.80 10.24 3.40
CA GLU A 74 -5.65 10.78 2.67
C GLU A 74 -5.34 9.99 1.40
N ALA A 75 -5.30 8.65 1.50
CA ALA A 75 -5.09 7.76 0.35
C ALA A 75 -6.18 7.96 -0.72
N ARG A 76 -7.43 8.15 -0.29
CA ARG A 76 -8.55 8.45 -1.19
C ARG A 76 -8.36 9.77 -1.92
N GLN A 77 -7.81 10.79 -1.27
CA GLN A 77 -7.64 12.11 -1.87
C GLN A 77 -6.38 12.23 -2.74
N LEU A 78 -5.29 11.58 -2.34
CA LEU A 78 -3.97 11.76 -2.94
C LEU A 78 -3.64 10.76 -4.04
N LEU A 79 -4.18 9.53 -3.96
CA LEU A 79 -3.88 8.51 -4.96
C LEU A 79 -4.76 8.70 -6.20
N SER A 80 -4.14 8.48 -7.37
CA SER A 80 -4.89 8.34 -8.62
C SER A 80 -5.75 7.07 -8.62
N LEU A 81 -6.78 7.02 -9.47
CA LEU A 81 -7.61 5.82 -9.61
C LEU A 81 -6.77 4.56 -9.88
N HIS A 82 -5.77 4.68 -10.75
CA HIS A 82 -4.86 3.59 -11.09
C HIS A 82 -4.04 3.12 -9.88
N GLN A 83 -3.51 4.05 -9.07
CA GLN A 83 -2.77 3.70 -7.85
C GLN A 83 -3.67 3.01 -6.82
N LYS A 84 -4.91 3.49 -6.63
CA LYS A 84 -5.88 2.83 -5.75
C LYS A 84 -6.17 1.40 -6.19
N GLN A 85 -6.33 1.17 -7.49
CA GLN A 85 -6.57 -0.15 -8.06
C GLN A 85 -5.40 -1.11 -7.79
N LEU A 86 -4.16 -0.62 -7.87
CA LEU A 86 -2.98 -1.42 -7.54
C LEU A 86 -2.92 -1.78 -6.06
N VAL A 87 -3.21 -0.83 -5.17
CA VAL A 87 -3.29 -1.11 -3.73
C VAL A 87 -4.39 -2.13 -3.45
N ALA A 88 -5.57 -2.00 -4.06
CA ALA A 88 -6.67 -2.95 -3.92
C ALA A 88 -6.29 -4.36 -4.38
N ALA A 89 -5.65 -4.49 -5.55
CA ALA A 89 -5.16 -5.78 -6.05
C ALA A 89 -4.13 -6.41 -5.11
N ALA A 90 -3.19 -5.61 -4.59
CA ALA A 90 -2.21 -6.08 -3.62
C ALA A 90 -2.85 -6.57 -2.31
N LEU A 91 -3.87 -5.86 -1.80
CA LEU A 91 -4.64 -6.26 -0.63
C LEU A 91 -5.36 -7.60 -0.85
N ARG A 92 -6.00 -7.79 -2.01
CA ARG A 92 -6.65 -9.05 -2.36
C ARG A 92 -5.64 -10.19 -2.48
N GLN A 93 -4.49 -9.94 -3.12
CA GLN A 93 -3.43 -10.94 -3.25
C GLN A 93 -2.86 -11.35 -1.89
N ALA A 94 -2.58 -10.38 -1.02
CA ALA A 94 -2.10 -10.63 0.33
C ALA A 94 -3.12 -11.38 1.18
N ALA A 95 -4.41 -11.06 1.05
CA ALA A 95 -5.47 -11.77 1.75
C ALA A 95 -5.61 -13.22 1.29
N GLN A 96 -5.54 -13.48 -0.02
CA GLN A 96 -5.54 -14.83 -0.57
C GLN A 96 -4.33 -15.65 -0.06
N ALA A 97 -3.14 -15.04 -0.03
CA ALA A 97 -1.93 -15.72 0.43
C ALA A 97 -1.94 -16.06 1.93
N ASN A 98 -2.59 -15.24 2.76
CA ASN A 98 -2.55 -15.36 4.22
C ASN A 98 -3.87 -15.84 4.85
N GLY A 99 -4.90 -16.15 4.04
CA GLY A 99 -6.22 -16.55 4.54
C GLY A 99 -6.93 -15.45 5.35
N THR A 100 -6.70 -14.18 5.01
CA THR A 100 -7.26 -13.03 5.74
C THR A 100 -8.77 -12.87 5.47
N GLN A 101 -9.49 -12.29 6.42
CA GLN A 101 -10.94 -12.07 6.33
C GLN A 101 -11.31 -11.15 5.16
N GLU A 102 -12.17 -11.63 4.26
CA GLU A 102 -12.69 -10.85 3.12
C GLU A 102 -13.35 -9.52 3.56
N ALA A 103 -13.99 -9.51 4.72
CA ALA A 103 -14.63 -8.31 5.27
C ALA A 103 -13.63 -7.17 5.55
N LEU A 104 -12.42 -7.49 5.99
CA LEU A 104 -11.37 -6.48 6.24
C LEU A 104 -10.83 -5.93 4.93
N VAL A 105 -10.60 -6.81 3.95
CA VAL A 105 -10.17 -6.43 2.61
C VAL A 105 -11.20 -5.50 1.97
N ALA A 106 -12.49 -5.85 2.04
CA ALA A 106 -13.57 -5.04 1.51
C ALA A 106 -13.64 -3.66 2.17
N GLN A 107 -13.44 -3.58 3.49
CA GLN A 107 -13.39 -2.32 4.22
C GLN A 107 -12.22 -1.43 3.77
N LEU A 108 -11.02 -1.99 3.62
CA LEU A 108 -9.85 -1.23 3.16
C LEU A 108 -10.03 -0.73 1.71
N ILE A 109 -10.53 -1.58 0.81
CA ILE A 109 -10.80 -1.20 -0.59
C ILE A 109 -11.88 -0.11 -0.66
N SER A 110 -12.97 -0.25 0.10
CA SER A 110 -14.01 0.78 0.20
C SER A 110 -13.45 2.08 0.80
N GLY A 111 -12.55 1.97 1.78
CA GLY A 111 -11.80 3.09 2.36
C GLY A 111 -11.03 3.90 1.32
N LEU A 112 -10.40 3.24 0.35
CA LEU A 112 -9.71 3.89 -0.78
C LEU A 112 -10.67 4.60 -1.77
N GLY A 113 -11.97 4.42 -1.60
CA GLY A 113 -13.01 4.96 -2.48
C GLY A 113 -13.27 4.10 -3.71
N LEU A 114 -12.96 2.81 -3.65
CA LEU A 114 -13.24 1.83 -4.70
C LEU A 114 -14.43 0.95 -4.29
N ASP A 115 -15.07 0.33 -5.29
CA ASP A 115 -16.06 -0.71 -5.04
C ASP A 115 -15.33 -2.06 -4.78
N PRO A 116 -15.49 -2.68 -3.60
CA PRO A 116 -14.85 -3.95 -3.29
C PRO A 116 -15.37 -5.12 -4.14
N ALA A 117 -16.54 -5.00 -4.77
CA ALA A 117 -17.06 -5.98 -5.72
C ALA A 117 -16.53 -5.78 -7.15
N GLN A 118 -15.86 -4.64 -7.43
CA GLN A 118 -15.29 -4.38 -8.74
C GLN A 118 -14.17 -5.41 -9.03
N PRO A 119 -14.20 -6.06 -10.20
CA PRO A 119 -13.13 -6.97 -10.59
C PRO A 119 -11.82 -6.21 -10.71
N ASP A 120 -10.72 -6.87 -10.36
CA ASP A 120 -9.39 -6.31 -10.55
C ASP A 120 -9.15 -6.03 -12.05
N PRO A 121 -8.38 -4.98 -12.38
CA PRO A 121 -7.99 -4.75 -13.76
C PRO A 121 -7.18 -5.93 -14.30
N SER A 122 -7.07 -6.04 -15.63
CA SER A 122 -6.44 -7.20 -16.26
C SER A 122 -5.02 -7.43 -15.70
N PRO A 123 -4.55 -8.69 -15.66
CA PRO A 123 -3.21 -9.01 -15.17
C PRO A 123 -2.11 -8.20 -15.85
N GLU A 124 -2.27 -7.86 -17.13
CA GLU A 124 -1.34 -7.00 -17.87
C GLU A 124 -1.31 -5.56 -17.37
N VAL A 125 -2.45 -4.99 -16.98
CA VAL A 125 -2.56 -3.65 -16.40
C VAL A 125 -1.99 -3.65 -14.99
N LEU A 126 -2.26 -4.69 -14.21
CA LEU A 126 -1.64 -4.87 -12.89
C LEU A 126 -0.14 -5.07 -12.99
N GLN A 127 0.34 -5.85 -13.96
CA GLN A 127 1.76 -6.08 -14.21
C GLN A 127 2.46 -4.77 -14.60
N ARG A 128 1.90 -4.03 -15.55
CA ARG A 128 2.42 -2.71 -15.96
C ARG A 128 2.34 -1.68 -14.85
N GLY A 129 1.29 -1.73 -14.05
CA GLY A 129 1.14 -0.86 -12.89
C GLY A 129 2.11 -1.21 -11.77
N TRP A 130 2.38 -2.50 -11.55
CA TRP A 130 3.44 -2.97 -10.67
C TRP A 130 4.82 -2.60 -11.19
N GLU A 131 5.05 -2.68 -12.50
CA GLU A 131 6.27 -2.23 -13.16
C GLU A 131 6.44 -0.73 -13.08
N ALA A 132 5.37 0.05 -13.23
CA ALA A 132 5.36 1.49 -13.03
C ALA A 132 5.51 1.87 -11.56
N PHE A 133 5.17 0.96 -10.64
CA PHE A 133 5.53 1.08 -9.22
C PHE A 133 6.99 0.74 -8.98
N ALA A 134 7.53 -0.23 -9.73
CA ALA A 134 8.88 -0.74 -9.60
C ALA A 134 9.97 0.03 -10.35
N GLN A 135 9.56 0.93 -11.24
CA GLN A 135 10.41 1.84 -12.02
C GLN A 135 10.63 3.16 -11.30
#